data_AF-A0A3B9YY95-F1
#
_entry.id   AF-A0A3B9YY95-F1
#
_cell.length_a   1.000
_cell.length_b   1.000
_cell.length_c   1.000
_cell.angle_alpha   90.00
_cell.angle_beta   90.00
_cell.angle_gamma   90.00
#
_symmetry.space_group_name_H-M   'P 1'
#
loop_
_entity.id
_entity.type
_entity.pdbx_description
1 polymer ?
#
loop_
_entity_poly.entity_id
_entity_poly.type
_entity_poly.pdbx_seq_one_letter_code
_entity_poly.pdbx_strand_id
1 'polypeptide(L)' 'AGGVPVMSRTGYPNIMARRRETNAILAGELSGHTFFGDPVIDFDDGTFAGANLLAALSREPVS' A
#
# COMPACT_ATOMS: atom_id res chain seq x y z
N ALA A 1 10.64 -8.40 9.64
CA ALA A 1 11.09 -7.26 8.81
C ALA A 1 12.04 -7.79 7.74
N GLY A 2 11.98 -7.27 6.50
CA GLY A 2 12.82 -7.77 5.38
C GLY A 2 12.32 -7.45 3.97
N GLY A 3 11.55 -6.38 3.77
CA GLY A 3 11.06 -6.00 2.44
C GLY A 3 12.15 -5.39 1.55
N VAL A 4 11.99 -5.49 0.23
CA VAL A 4 12.87 -4.85 -0.77
C VAL A 4 12.17 -3.58 -1.31
N PRO A 5 12.69 -2.38 -1.01
CA PRO A 5 12.07 -1.15 -1.50
C PRO A 5 12.29 -0.98 -3.01
N VAL A 6 11.25 -0.50 -3.70
CA VAL A 6 11.29 -0.21 -5.13
C VAL A 6 10.72 1.18 -5.38
N MET A 7 11.51 2.05 -5.99
CA MET A 7 11.06 3.39 -6.40
C MET A 7 10.40 3.34 -7.78
N SER A 8 9.40 4.19 -7.99
CA SER A 8 8.72 4.39 -9.28
C SER A 8 8.45 5.88 -9.52
N ARG A 9 8.02 6.22 -10.74
CA ARG A 9 7.47 7.54 -11.05
C ARG A 9 6.14 7.74 -10.31
N THR A 10 5.84 8.98 -9.92
CA THR A 10 4.59 9.36 -9.27
C THR A 10 3.38 9.20 -10.20
N GLY A 11 2.18 9.11 -9.61
CA GLY A 11 0.90 9.03 -10.31
C GLY A 11 0.38 7.60 -10.42
N TYR A 12 -0.94 7.45 -10.20
CA TYR A 12 -1.67 6.18 -10.18
C TYR A 12 -1.24 5.17 -11.26
N PRO A 13 -1.17 5.52 -12.57
CA PRO A 13 -0.84 4.54 -13.60
C PRO A 13 0.57 3.97 -13.45
N ASN A 14 1.54 4.80 -13.04
CA ASN A 14 2.93 4.40 -12.87
C ASN A 14 3.13 3.52 -11.64
N ILE A 15 2.46 3.86 -10.53
CA ILE A 15 2.52 3.08 -9.28
C ILE A 15 1.83 1.72 -9.48
N MET A 16 0.64 1.69 -10.08
CA MET A 16 -0.10 0.45 -10.30
C MET A 16 0.63 -0.50 -11.27
N ALA A 17 1.17 0.04 -12.38
CA ALA A 17 1.98 -0.74 -13.30
C ALA A 17 3.20 -1.34 -12.59
N ARG A 18 3.96 -0.50 -11.84
CA ARG A 18 5.15 -0.96 -11.14
C ARG A 18 4.84 -2.02 -10.09
N ARG A 19 3.77 -1.84 -9.32
CA ARG A 19 3.32 -2.83 -8.32
C ARG A 19 3.05 -4.19 -8.96
N ARG A 20 2.35 -4.21 -10.10
CA ARG A 20 2.06 -5.44 -10.86
C ARG A 20 3.33 -6.07 -11.41
N GLU A 21 4.24 -5.30 -11.99
CA GLU A 21 5.53 -5.79 -12.53
C GLU A 21 6.40 -6.46 -11.46
N THR A 22 6.44 -5.89 -10.25
CA THR A 22 7.27 -6.42 -9.16
C THR A 22 6.54 -7.41 -8.26
N ASN A 23 5.25 -7.65 -8.50
CA ASN A 23 4.36 -8.37 -7.58
C ASN A 23 4.42 -7.82 -6.15
N ALA A 24 4.57 -6.50 -5.99
CA ALA A 24 4.62 -5.89 -4.68
C ALA A 24 3.28 -6.03 -3.93
N ILE A 25 3.36 -6.42 -2.66
CA ILE A 25 2.19 -6.59 -1.78
C ILE A 25 1.65 -5.24 -1.27
N LEU A 26 2.45 -4.18 -1.34
CA LEU A 26 2.08 -2.83 -0.92
C LEU A 26 2.79 -1.81 -1.82
N ALA A 27 2.07 -0.77 -2.22
CA ALA A 27 2.66 0.41 -2.84
C ALA A 27 1.92 1.68 -2.35
N GLY A 28 2.57 2.84 -2.48
CA GLY A 28 1.95 4.11 -2.15
C GLY A 28 2.71 5.29 -2.73
N GLU A 29 2.05 6.44 -2.74
CA GLU A 29 2.61 7.72 -3.16
C GLU A 29 2.31 8.82 -2.14
N LEU A 30 3.06 9.93 -2.22
CA LEU A 30 3.01 11.02 -1.24
C LEU A 30 1.63 11.70 -1.14
N SER A 31 0.86 11.70 -2.22
CA SER A 31 -0.53 12.19 -2.31
C SER A 31 -1.52 11.37 -1.48
N GLY A 32 -1.13 10.19 -0.97
CA GLY A 32 -1.94 9.35 -0.09
C GLY A 32 -2.57 8.13 -0.78
N HIS A 33 -2.46 7.99 -2.10
CA HIS A 33 -2.94 6.80 -2.81
C HIS A 33 -2.14 5.57 -2.33
N THR A 34 -2.86 4.55 -1.86
CA THR A 34 -2.28 3.33 -1.28
C THR A 34 -2.88 2.10 -1.96
N PHE A 35 -2.02 1.17 -2.37
CA PHE A 35 -2.37 0.03 -3.21
C PHE A 35 -2.03 -1.28 -2.51
N PHE A 36 -2.95 -2.24 -2.54
CA PHE A 36 -2.80 -3.51 -1.83
C PHE A 36 -2.69 -4.68 -2.80
N GLY A 37 -1.73 -5.55 -2.52
CA GLY A 37 -1.52 -6.80 -3.24
C GLY A 37 -1.82 -8.06 -2.48
N ASP A 38 -2.09 -7.94 -1.19
CA ASP A 38 -2.53 -9.04 -0.35
C ASP A 38 -3.45 -8.51 0.77
N PRO A 39 -4.78 -8.66 0.65
CA PRO A 39 -5.48 -9.17 -0.53
C PRO A 39 -5.32 -8.22 -1.73
N VAL A 40 -5.45 -8.76 -2.95
CA VAL A 40 -5.37 -7.95 -4.18
C VAL A 40 -6.60 -7.04 -4.30
N ILE A 41 -6.35 -5.73 -4.41
CA ILE A 41 -7.35 -4.72 -4.80
C ILE A 41 -6.81 -4.02 -6.06
N ASP A 42 -7.64 -3.97 -7.11
CA ASP A 42 -7.23 -3.50 -8.44
C ASP A 42 -7.22 -1.96 -8.61
N PHE A 43 -7.42 -1.24 -7.52
CA PHE A 43 -7.39 0.22 -7.42
C PHE A 43 -6.79 0.63 -6.07
N ASP A 44 -6.42 1.90 -5.93
CA ASP A 44 -6.05 2.45 -4.64
C ASP A 44 -7.29 2.70 -3.79
N ASP A 45 -7.25 2.32 -2.51
CA ASP A 45 -8.43 2.42 -1.64
C ASP A 45 -8.04 3.03 -0.30
N GLY A 46 -8.37 4.31 -0.13
CA GLY A 46 -8.13 5.03 1.12
C GLY A 46 -8.98 4.52 2.29
N THR A 47 -10.17 3.97 2.03
CA THR A 47 -11.03 3.40 3.09
C THR A 47 -10.43 2.09 3.59
N PHE A 48 -10.00 1.22 2.68
CA PHE A 48 -9.31 -0.02 3.03
C PHE A 48 -7.97 0.26 3.72
N ALA A 49 -7.22 1.25 3.24
CA ALA A 49 -5.99 1.70 3.88
C ALA A 49 -6.23 2.18 5.32
N GLY A 50 -7.26 3.02 5.53
CA GLY A 50 -7.65 3.49 6.85
C GLY A 50 -8.06 2.36 7.79
N ALA A 51 -8.85 1.39 7.30
CA ALA A 51 -9.23 0.22 8.08
C ALA A 51 -8.01 -0.64 8.47
N ASN A 52 -7.06 -0.85 7.56
CA ASN A 52 -5.81 -1.57 7.84
C ASN A 52 -4.96 -0.83 8.88
N LEU A 53 -4.87 0.50 8.79
CA LEU A 53 -4.17 1.32 9.76
C LEU A 53 -4.80 1.20 11.16
N LEU A 54 -6.12 1.33 11.27
CA LEU A 54 -6.84 1.15 12.54
C LEU A 54 -6.67 -0.28 13.10
N ALA A 55 -6.69 -1.29 12.22
CA ALA A 55 -6.45 -2.67 12.62
C ALA A 55 -5.03 -2.90 13.14
N ALA A 56 -4.02 -2.21 12.58
CA ALA A 56 -2.66 -2.24 13.09
C ALA A 56 -2.54 -1.53 14.44
N LEU A 57 -3.06 -0.30 14.55
CA LEU A 57 -3.02 0.51 15.78
C LEU A 57 -3.77 -0.15 16.94
N SER A 58 -4.90 -0.82 16.69
CA SER A 58 -5.65 -1.51 17.75
C SER A 58 -4.92 -2.68 18.39
N ARG A 59 -3.81 -3.14 17.80
CA ARG A 59 -2.93 -4.18 18.35
C ARG A 59 -1.76 -3.61 19.14
N GLU A 60 -1.54 -2.30 19.08
CA GLU A 60 -0.53 -1.67 19.93
C GLU A 60 -1.05 -1.63 21.38
N PRO A 61 -0.22 -2.03 22.36
CA PRO A 61 -0.59 -1.88 23.75
C PRO A 61 -0.80 -0.41 24.07
N VAL A 62 -1.92 -0.09 24.72
CA VAL A 62 -2.15 1.26 25.25
C VAL A 62 -1.08 1.51 26.32
N SER A 63 -0.28 2.57 26.10
CA SER A 63 0.77 3.03 27.02
C SER A 63 0.23 3.45 28.38
#